data_AF-A0A946G4L9-F1
#
_entry.id   AF-A0A946G4L9-F1
#
_cell.length_a   1.000
_cell.length_b   1.000
_cell.length_c   1.000
_cell.angle_alpha   90.00
_cell.angle_beta   90.00
_cell.angle_gamma   90.00
#
_symmetry.space_group_name_H-M   'P 1'
#
loop_
_entity.id
_entity.type
_entity.pdbx_description
1 polymer ?
#
loop_
_entity_poly.entity_id
_entity_poly.type
_entity_poly.pdbx_seq_one_letter_code
_entity_poly.pdbx_strand_id
1 'polypeptide(L)'
;MFHWLLAILLIWQIFTGFNLHNMEFSPAKIGFIGIHKVIGTIIFTIVVLRLIWKFINSKPDSSELPTLHRYASNTIHALLHTLVVWIPFQRTMMTQAGGFDVK
;
A
#
# COMPACT_ATOMS: atom_id res chain seq x y z
N MET A 1 -9.66 16.22 -3.67
CA MET A 1 -9.61 16.21 -5.15
C MET A 1 -8.91 14.96 -5.71
N PHE A 2 -7.69 14.57 -5.32
CA PHE A 2 -6.98 13.34 -5.80
C PHE A 2 -7.64 11.98 -5.50
N HIS A 3 -8.78 11.95 -4.81
CA HIS A 3 -9.45 10.70 -4.43
C HIS A 3 -9.96 9.93 -5.66
N TRP A 4 -10.57 10.62 -6.63
CA TRP A 4 -11.12 10.01 -7.84
C TRP A 4 -10.03 9.49 -8.77
N LEU A 5 -8.91 10.19 -8.88
CA LEU A 5 -7.74 9.72 -9.63
C LEU A 5 -7.22 8.39 -9.08
N LEU A 6 -7.08 8.28 -7.76
CA LEU A 6 -6.69 7.02 -7.10
C LEU A 6 -7.70 5.89 -7.33
N ALA A 7 -9.01 6.20 -7.30
CA ALA A 7 -10.04 5.20 -7.58
C ALA A 7 -9.93 4.66 -9.01
N ILE A 8 -9.74 5.53 -10.01
CA ILE A 8 -9.54 5.14 -11.41
C ILE A 8 -8.28 4.28 -11.56
N LEU A 9 -7.17 4.69 -10.93
CA LEU A 9 -5.92 3.95 -10.95
C LEU A 9 -6.03 2.56 -10.29
N LEU A 10 -6.83 2.43 -9.22
CA LEU A 10 -7.13 1.15 -8.57
C LEU A 10 -7.96 0.24 -9.46
N ILE A 11 -8.97 0.78 -10.15
CA ILE A 11 -9.77 0.01 -11.12
C ILE A 11 -8.87 -0.50 -12.26
N TRP A 12 -8.00 0.37 -12.78
CA TRP A 12 -7.03 0.00 -13.81
C TRP A 12 -6.07 -1.11 -13.33
N GLN A 13 -5.60 -1.03 -12.08
CA GLN A 13 -4.78 -2.06 -11.45
C GLN A 13 -5.50 -3.41 -11.36
N ILE A 14 -6.76 -3.42 -10.91
CA ILE A 14 -7.57 -4.65 -10.84
C ILE A 14 -7.70 -5.26 -12.23
N PHE A 15 -8.04 -4.45 -13.23
CA PHE A 15 -8.19 -4.92 -14.61
C PHE A 15 -6.89 -5.49 -15.17
N THR A 16 -5.76 -4.80 -15.01
CA THR A 16 -4.45 -5.31 -15.46
C THR A 16 -4.04 -6.58 -14.74
N GLY A 17 -4.33 -6.71 -13.44
CA GLY A 17 -4.09 -7.94 -12.67
C GLY A 17 -4.82 -9.16 -13.25
N PHE A 18 -6.11 -9.01 -13.57
CA PHE A 18 -6.89 -10.07 -14.21
C PHE A 18 -6.37 -10.42 -15.62
N ASN A 19 -6.02 -9.43 -16.43
CA ASN A 19 -5.49 -9.69 -17.77
C ASN A 19 -4.13 -10.41 -17.71
N LEU A 20 -3.25 -10.02 -16.79
CA LEU A 20 -1.96 -10.67 -16.57
C LEU A 20 -2.09 -12.14 -16.17
N HIS A 21 -3.15 -12.50 -15.44
CA HIS A 21 -3.42 -13.89 -15.08
C HIS A 21 -3.69 -14.74 -16.33
N ASN A 22 -4.43 -14.20 -17.30
CA ASN A 22 -4.87 -14.91 -18.51
C ASN A 22 -3.83 -14.91 -19.65
N MET A 23 -2.78 -14.09 -19.58
CA MET A 23 -1.75 -14.04 -20.62
C MET A 23 -0.81 -15.26 -20.54
N GLU A 24 -0.37 -15.78 -21.70
CA GLU A 24 0.70 -16.76 -21.75
C GLU A 24 2.07 -16.15 -21.39
N PHE A 25 2.99 -17.00 -20.93
CA PHE A 25 4.33 -16.56 -20.56
C PHE A 25 5.08 -16.06 -21.81
N SER A 26 5.34 -14.75 -21.83
CA SER A 26 5.96 -14.06 -22.96
C SER A 26 6.75 -12.83 -22.47
N PRO A 27 7.72 -12.33 -23.25
CA PRO A 27 8.42 -11.07 -22.93
C PRO A 27 7.46 -9.90 -22.73
N ALA A 28 6.36 -9.86 -23.49
CA ALA A 28 5.30 -8.88 -23.31
C ALA A 28 4.63 -8.98 -21.93
N LYS A 29 4.28 -10.19 -21.48
CA LYS A 29 3.72 -10.43 -20.13
C LYS A 29 4.68 -9.96 -19.04
N ILE A 30 5.99 -10.23 -19.18
CA ILE A 30 7.01 -9.79 -18.22
C ILE A 30 7.06 -8.25 -18.13
N GLY A 31 7.03 -7.56 -19.28
CA GLY A 31 6.96 -6.09 -19.32
C GLY A 31 5.71 -5.54 -18.64
N PHE A 32 4.53 -6.11 -18.94
CA PHE A 32 3.27 -5.71 -18.29
C PHE A 32 3.26 -5.98 -16.78
N ILE A 33 3.84 -7.08 -16.32
CA ILE A 33 4.03 -7.35 -14.88
C ILE A 33 4.89 -6.25 -14.25
N GLY A 34 5.95 -5.81 -14.92
CA GLY A 34 6.79 -4.70 -14.46
C GLY A 34 6.00 -3.41 -14.28
N ILE A 35 5.24 -3.01 -15.30
CA ILE A 35 4.40 -1.79 -15.25
C ILE A 35 3.35 -1.90 -14.15
N HIS A 36 2.63 -3.03 -14.07
CA HIS A 36 1.62 -3.29 -13.05
C HIS A 36 2.22 -3.19 -11.63
N LYS A 37 3.40 -3.76 -11.40
CA LYS A 37 4.12 -3.70 -10.11
C LYS A 37 4.53 -2.28 -9.72
N VAL A 38 5.11 -1.50 -10.64
CA VAL A 38 5.58 -0.13 -10.36
C VAL A 38 4.40 0.77 -10.06
N ILE A 39 3.37 0.77 -10.92
CA ILE A 39 2.18 1.59 -10.73
C ILE A 39 1.43 1.17 -9.45
N GLY A 40 1.31 -0.13 -9.19
CA GLY A 40 0.67 -0.65 -7.98
C GLY A 40 1.41 -0.20 -6.71
N THR A 41 2.74 -0.18 -6.74
CA THR A 41 3.56 0.30 -5.62
C THR A 41 3.38 1.80 -5.39
N ILE A 42 3.33 2.62 -6.44
CA ILE A 42 3.08 4.07 -6.33
C ILE A 42 1.69 4.32 -5.72
N ILE A 43 0.65 3.67 -6.25
CA ILE A 43 -0.72 3.80 -5.76
C ILE A 43 -0.78 3.39 -4.28
N PHE A 44 -0.22 2.24 -3.93
CA PHE A 44 -0.19 1.76 -2.54
C PHE A 44 0.47 2.78 -1.61
N THR A 45 1.65 3.31 -1.98
CA THR A 45 2.36 4.33 -1.20
C THR A 45 1.52 5.59 -1.01
N ILE A 46 0.86 6.10 -2.05
CA ILE A 46 0.01 7.29 -1.96
C ILE A 46 -1.20 7.01 -1.05
N VAL A 47 -1.83 5.83 -1.17
CA VAL A 47 -2.97 5.44 -0.32
C VAL A 47 -2.56 5.34 1.14
N VAL A 48 -1.39 4.75 1.44
CA VAL A 48 -0.83 4.66 2.79
C VAL A 48 -0.53 6.05 3.35
N LEU A 49 0.18 6.91 2.60
CA LEU A 49 0.44 8.28 3.01
C LEU A 49 -0.85 9.06 3.26
N ARG A 50 -1.88 8.84 2.43
CA ARG A 50 -3.19 9.47 2.61
C ARG A 50 -3.93 8.96 3.84
N LEU A 51 -3.83 7.67 4.16
CA LEU A 51 -4.38 7.10 5.40
C LEU A 51 -3.65 7.69 6.61
N ILE A 52 -2.31 7.72 6.60
CA ILE A 52 -1.50 8.36 7.65
C ILE A 52 -1.90 9.82 7.81
N TRP A 53 -1.98 10.59 6.72
CA TRP A 53 -2.44 11.98 6.75
C TRP A 53 -3.84 12.10 7.34
N LYS A 54 -4.77 11.23 6.96
CA LYS A 54 -6.11 11.19 7.55
C LYS A 54 -6.02 10.91 9.05
N PHE A 55 -5.18 10.00 9.53
CA PHE A 55 -5.05 9.73 10.96
C PHE A 55 -4.40 10.87 11.73
N ILE A 56 -3.43 11.57 11.15
CA ILE A 56 -2.77 12.74 11.77
C ILE A 56 -3.69 13.98 11.75
N ASN A 57 -4.43 14.19 10.66
CA ASN A 57 -5.27 15.39 10.46
C ASN A 57 -6.78 15.17 10.65
N SER A 58 -7.26 13.96 10.97
CA SER A 58 -8.65 13.79 11.40
C SER A 58 -8.78 14.27 12.84
N LYS A 59 -9.10 15.56 12.97
CA LYS A 59 -9.82 16.10 14.11
C LYS A 59 -11.23 16.44 13.66
N PRO A 60 -12.24 15.66 14.04
CA PRO A 60 -13.40 16.20 14.71
C PRO A 60 -13.08 16.24 16.21
N ASP A 61 -13.40 17.36 16.84
CA ASP A 61 -13.24 17.57 18.26
C ASP A 61 -13.77 16.36 19.07
N SER A 62 -12.95 15.83 19.98
CA SER A 62 -13.30 14.66 20.80
C SER A 62 -13.41 15.05 22.27
N SER A 63 -13.83 16.28 22.52
CA SER A 63 -14.15 16.80 23.85
C SER A 63 -15.25 16.02 24.59
N GLU A 64 -15.82 14.96 23.99
CA GLU A 64 -16.89 14.12 24.58
C GLU A 64 -16.54 12.63 24.79
N LEU A 65 -15.30 12.13 24.54
CA LEU A 65 -15.05 10.67 24.55
C LEU A 65 -14.33 10.10 25.80
N PRO A 66 -14.76 8.93 26.34
CA PRO A 66 -14.18 8.30 27.55
C PRO A 66 -12.71 7.85 27.41
N THR A 67 -11.95 7.91 28.50
CA THR A 67 -10.50 7.63 28.59
C THR A 67 -10.05 6.26 28.04
N LEU A 68 -10.90 5.23 28.08
CA LEU A 68 -10.62 3.92 27.48
C LEU A 68 -10.50 3.98 25.96
N HIS A 69 -11.28 4.82 25.27
CA HIS A 69 -11.22 4.96 23.82
C HIS A 69 -9.92 5.65 23.38
N ARG A 70 -9.40 6.55 24.21
CA ARG A 70 -8.13 7.24 23.96
C ARG A 70 -6.92 6.29 24.01
N TYR A 71 -6.89 5.34 24.96
CA TYR A 71 -5.81 4.36 25.04
C TYR A 71 -5.87 3.32 23.91
N ALA A 72 -7.05 2.78 23.62
CA ALA A 72 -7.23 1.83 22.53
C ALA A 72 -6.84 2.45 21.17
N SER A 73 -7.22 3.71 20.94
CA SER A 73 -6.84 4.46 19.75
C SER A 73 -5.32 4.58 19.63
N ASN A 74 -4.60 4.98 20.69
CA ASN A 74 -3.15 5.10 20.64
C ASN A 74 -2.44 3.77 20.38
N THR A 75 -2.89 2.67 20.99
CA THR A 75 -2.28 1.35 20.78
C THR A 75 -2.48 0.85 19.36
N ILE A 76 -3.68 1.02 18.80
CA ILE A 76 -3.98 0.61 17.43
C ILE A 76 -3.18 1.45 16.42
N HIS A 77 -3.07 2.76 16.64
CA HIS A 77 -2.23 3.62 15.81
C HIS A 77 -0.76 3.21 15.88
N ALA A 78 -0.21 2.96 17.07
CA ALA A 78 1.18 2.52 17.20
C ALA A 78 1.43 1.21 16.43
N LEU A 79 0.55 0.23 16.57
CA LEU A 79 0.63 -1.05 15.87
C LEU A 79 0.60 -0.88 14.35
N LEU A 80 -0.29 -0.02 13.84
CA LEU A 80 -0.43 0.27 12.40
C LEU A 80 0.82 0.95 11.83
N HIS A 81 1.41 1.91 12.55
CA HIS A 81 2.66 2.55 12.11
C HIS A 81 3.80 1.54 12.05
N THR A 82 3.93 0.69 13.07
CA THR A 82 4.93 -0.39 13.09
C THR A 82 4.75 -1.33 11.90
N LEU A 83 3.50 -1.72 11.59
CA LEU A 83 3.22 -2.63 10.49
C LEU A 83 3.52 -2.00 9.11
N VAL A 84 3.22 -0.71 8.93
CA VAL A 84 3.54 0.02 7.68
C VAL A 84 5.04 0.08 7.44
N VAL A 85 5.87 0.19 8.49
CA VAL A 85 7.33 0.12 8.39
C VAL A 85 7.83 -1.31 8.22
N TRP A 86 7.12 -2.29 8.77
CA TRP A 86 7.47 -3.71 8.66
C TRP A 86 7.26 -4.28 7.24
N ILE A 87 6.26 -3.81 6.50
CA ILE A 87 5.97 -4.25 5.13
C ILE A 87 7.13 -4.00 4.13
N PRO A 88 7.76 -2.81 4.05
CA PRO A 88 8.91 -2.61 3.18
C PRO A 88 10.11 -3.44 3.62
N PHE A 89 10.29 -3.66 4.93
CA PHE A 89 11.35 -4.52 5.47
C PHE A 89 11.20 -5.98 5.03
N GLN A 90 9.98 -6.54 5.11
CA GLN A 90 9.69 -7.88 4.59
C GLN A 90 9.94 -7.99 3.08
N ARG A 91 9.61 -6.92 2.33
CA ARG A 91 9.85 -6.87 0.89
C ARG A 91 11.34 -6.90 0.57
N THR A 92 12.19 -6.19 1.35
CA THR A 92 13.65 -6.23 1.19
C THR A 92 14.21 -7.62 1.45
N MET A 93 13.73 -8.29 2.51
CA MET A 93 14.16 -9.66 2.84
C MET A 93 13.78 -10.67 1.76
N MET A 94 12.60 -10.54 1.16
CA MET A 94 12.16 -11.43 0.08
C MET A 94 12.96 -11.24 -1.22
N THR A 95 13.43 -10.01 -1.50
CA THR A 95 14.41 -9.78 -2.57
C THR A 95 15.80 -10.31 -2.26
N GLN A 96 16.22 -10.37 -0.98
CA GLN A 96 17.51 -10.96 -0.59
C GLN A 96 17.47 -12.50 -0.58
N ALA A 97 16.34 -13.11 -0.24
CA ALA A 97 16.15 -14.57 -0.27
C ALA A 97 15.98 -15.14 -1.70
N GLY A 98 15.87 -14.29 -2.72
CA GLY A 98 15.74 -14.68 -4.12
C GLY A 98 17.03 -15.11 -4.82
N GLY A 99 18.19 -14.98 -4.17
CA GLY A 99 19.44 -15.57 -4.65
C GLY A 99 19.95 -15.04 -6.01
N PHE A 100 19.70 -13.78 -6.35
CA PHE A 100 20.43 -13.16 -7.46
C PHE A 100 21.68 -12.48 -6.94
N ASP A 101 22.83 -13.06 -7.28
CA ASP A 101 24.15 -12.42 -7.16
C ASP A 101 24.08 -11.03 -7.80
N VAL A 102 24.33 -10.00 -6.99
CA VAL A 102 24.67 -8.68 -7.52
C VAL A 102 26.07 -8.77 -8.12
N LYS A 103 26.14 -8.90 -9.45
CA LYS A 103 27.27 -8.50 -10.27
C LYS A 103 26.85 -7.36 -11.18
#